data_AF-A0A3N2H1E1-F1
#
_entry.id   AF-A0A3N2H1E1-F1
#
_cell.length_a   1.000
_cell.length_b   1.000
_cell.length_c   1.000
_cell.angle_alpha   90.00
_cell.angle_beta   90.00
_cell.angle_gamma   90.00
#
_symmetry.space_group_name_H-M   'P 1'
#
loop_
_entity.id
_entity.type
_entity.pdbx_description
1 polymer ?
#
loop_
_entity_poly.entity_id
_entity_poly.type
_entity_poly.pdbx_seq_one_letter_code
_entity_poly.pdbx_strand_id
1 'polypeptide(L)'
;MLVLAVATAFWFGRRSALPRRGGEPAPAFRLEAQPQQWYRLTNTGPVLATGVRVDFGDRYDRALTRRLPDVLDLGPGESVTFLMLGTWATPRPAELRVSCAELPKPALVAVPEGAEPLAS
;
A
#
# COMPACT_ATOMS: atom_id res chain seq x y z
N MET A 1 65.86 -8.08 21.82
CA MET A 1 65.02 -9.26 22.13
C MET A 1 64.14 -8.91 23.32
N LEU A 2 62.89 -8.51 23.10
CA LEU A 2 61.82 -8.43 24.11
C LEU A 2 60.44 -8.41 23.40
N VAL A 3 59.91 -9.62 23.18
CA VAL A 3 58.54 -10.12 23.43
C VAL A 3 57.60 -9.09 24.12
N LEU A 4 56.30 -8.84 23.81
CA LEU A 4 55.17 -9.66 23.34
C LEU A 4 54.05 -8.71 22.83
N ALA A 5 53.25 -9.24 21.90
CA ALA A 5 52.05 -8.64 21.33
C ALA A 5 50.82 -8.71 22.26
N VAL A 6 49.78 -7.96 21.85
CA VAL A 6 48.35 -8.33 21.71
C VAL A 6 47.44 -7.23 22.26
N ALA A 7 46.96 -6.38 21.36
CA ALA A 7 45.77 -5.57 21.58
C ALA A 7 44.64 -6.18 20.75
N THR A 8 43.82 -7.02 21.39
CA THR A 8 42.58 -7.53 20.79
C THR A 8 41.55 -6.41 20.78
N ALA A 9 41.41 -5.76 19.62
CA ALA A 9 40.28 -4.90 19.32
C ALA A 9 39.01 -5.76 19.16
N PHE A 10 38.19 -5.83 20.22
CA PHE A 10 36.83 -6.37 20.13
C PHE A 10 35.90 -5.27 19.61
N TRP A 11 35.95 -5.02 18.30
CA TRP A 11 34.91 -4.24 17.64
C TRP A 11 33.80 -5.21 17.26
N PHE A 12 32.74 -5.24 18.07
CA PHE A 12 31.48 -5.88 17.70
C PHE A 12 31.01 -5.23 16.41
N GLY A 13 31.19 -5.95 15.29
CA GLY A 13 30.61 -5.60 14.02
C GLY A 13 29.11 -5.48 14.20
N ARG A 14 28.63 -4.25 14.36
CA ARG A 14 27.30 -3.87 13.91
C ARG A 14 27.30 -4.23 12.44
N ARG A 15 26.71 -5.37 12.11
CA ARG A 15 26.21 -5.66 10.77
C ARG A 15 25.20 -4.55 10.48
N SER A 16 25.70 -3.43 9.98
CA SER A 16 24.92 -2.49 9.21
C SER A 16 24.35 -3.34 8.09
N ALA A 17 23.09 -3.73 8.23
CA ALA A 17 22.33 -4.30 7.13
C ALA A 17 22.47 -3.30 5.99
N LEU A 18 23.27 -3.65 4.98
CA LEU A 18 23.38 -2.87 3.77
C LEU A 18 21.94 -2.70 3.26
N PRO A 19 21.49 -1.47 2.95
CA PRO A 19 20.18 -1.28 2.35
C PRO A 19 20.13 -2.17 1.11
N ARG A 20 19.11 -3.04 1.02
CA ARG A 20 18.89 -3.84 -0.18
C ARG A 20 18.97 -2.88 -1.36
N ARG A 21 19.95 -3.07 -2.25
CA ARG A 21 19.97 -2.42 -3.57
C ARG A 21 18.58 -2.60 -4.17
N GLY A 22 17.97 -1.48 -4.55
CA GLY A 22 16.56 -1.37 -4.87
C GLY A 22 16.10 -2.46 -5.82
N GLY A 23 14.95 -3.05 -5.52
CA GLY A 23 14.19 -3.74 -6.54
C GLY A 23 13.92 -2.80 -7.71
N GLU A 24 13.66 -3.37 -8.88
CA GLU A 24 13.12 -2.64 -10.04
C GLU A 24 12.14 -1.55 -9.56
N PRO A 25 12.25 -0.30 -10.03
CA PRO A 25 11.28 0.71 -9.66
C PRO A 25 9.89 0.18 -10.00
N ALA A 26 9.00 0.18 -9.01
CA ALA A 26 7.68 -0.42 -9.11
C ALA A 26 6.63 0.55 -8.53
N PRO A 27 5.39 0.50 -9.03
CA PRO A 27 4.31 1.25 -8.41
C PRO A 27 4.11 0.80 -6.96
N ALA A 28 3.68 1.73 -6.13
CA ALA A 28 3.36 1.48 -4.73
C ALA A 28 2.09 2.25 -4.42
N PHE A 29 1.21 1.69 -3.60
CA PHE A 29 -0.11 2.27 -3.39
C PHE A 29 -0.33 2.63 -1.92
N ARG A 30 -1.00 3.74 -1.71
CA ARG A 30 -1.49 4.16 -0.40
C ARG A 30 -2.97 4.51 -0.51
N LEU A 31 -3.75 4.08 0.47
CA LEU A 31 -5.14 4.49 0.63
C LEU A 31 -5.24 5.47 1.79
N GLU A 32 -5.92 6.59 1.56
CA GLU A 32 -6.17 7.62 2.57
C GLU A 32 -7.68 7.77 2.78
N ALA A 33 -8.13 7.72 4.03
CA ALA A 33 -9.52 8.06 4.35
C ALA A 33 -9.74 9.56 4.09
N GLN A 34 -10.89 9.85 3.50
CA GLN A 34 -11.41 11.20 3.30
C GLN A 34 -12.72 11.32 4.09
N PRO A 35 -13.25 12.54 4.29
CA PRO A 35 -14.55 12.73 4.95
C PRO A 35 -15.67 11.92 4.26
N GLN A 36 -16.75 11.61 4.99
CA GLN A 36 -17.97 10.99 4.44
C GLN A 36 -17.74 9.64 3.73
N GLN A 37 -16.83 8.81 4.25
CA GLN A 37 -16.51 7.48 3.69
C GLN A 37 -15.94 7.47 2.27
N TRP A 38 -15.39 8.59 1.84
CA TRP A 38 -14.56 8.65 0.65
C TRP A 38 -13.16 8.14 0.94
N TYR A 39 -12.52 7.58 -0.07
CA TYR A 39 -11.15 7.08 0.00
C TYR A 39 -10.39 7.55 -1.23
N ARG A 40 -9.13 7.92 -1.02
CA ARG A 40 -8.21 8.30 -2.09
C ARG A 40 -7.12 7.25 -2.20
N LEU A 41 -7.09 6.54 -3.33
CA LEU A 41 -6.03 5.60 -3.67
C LEU A 41 -5.02 6.33 -4.54
N THR A 42 -3.78 6.42 -4.06
CA THR A 42 -2.68 7.14 -4.71
C THR A 42 -1.58 6.17 -5.08
N ASN A 43 -1.03 6.30 -6.30
CA ASN A 43 0.24 5.66 -6.64
C ASN A 43 1.39 6.51 -6.07
N THR A 44 1.98 6.06 -4.98
CA THR A 44 3.15 6.67 -4.33
C THR A 44 4.49 6.16 -4.88
N GLY A 45 4.45 5.20 -5.81
CA GLY A 45 5.64 4.66 -6.47
C GLY A 45 6.16 5.56 -7.59
N PRO A 46 7.41 5.36 -8.03
CA PRO A 46 8.02 6.17 -9.09
C PRO A 46 7.62 5.76 -10.52
N VAL A 47 6.79 4.73 -10.69
CA VAL A 47 6.43 4.16 -12.01
C VAL A 47 4.92 4.23 -12.23
N LEU A 48 4.51 4.41 -13.48
CA LEU A 48 3.12 4.28 -13.92
C LEU A 48 2.57 2.91 -13.54
N ALA A 49 1.36 2.87 -12.98
CA ALA A 49 0.61 1.65 -12.78
C ALA A 49 -0.43 1.50 -13.88
N THR A 50 -0.25 0.55 -14.79
CA THR A 50 -1.17 0.33 -15.92
C THR A 50 -2.20 -0.75 -15.58
N GLY A 51 -3.46 -0.47 -15.91
CA GLY A 51 -4.57 -1.40 -15.75
C GLY A 51 -4.86 -1.73 -14.29
N VAL A 52 -4.78 -0.73 -13.41
CA VAL A 52 -5.07 -0.84 -11.98
C VAL A 52 -6.48 -1.36 -11.78
N ARG A 53 -6.59 -2.47 -11.04
CA ARG A 53 -7.85 -3.04 -10.55
C ARG A 53 -7.79 -3.18 -9.05
N VAL A 54 -8.91 -2.86 -8.41
CA VAL A 54 -9.09 -2.98 -6.96
C VAL A 54 -10.07 -4.11 -6.68
N ASP A 55 -9.60 -5.08 -5.91
CA ASP A 55 -10.38 -6.17 -5.36
C ASP A 55 -10.54 -5.96 -3.84
N PHE A 56 -11.79 -6.11 -3.37
CA PHE A 56 -12.22 -5.90 -1.99
C PHE A 56 -12.30 -7.21 -1.19
N GLY A 57 -11.99 -8.35 -1.82
CA GLY A 57 -12.16 -9.69 -1.27
C GLY A 57 -13.61 -10.19 -1.33
N ASP A 58 -13.80 -11.47 -1.02
CA ASP A 58 -15.05 -12.19 -1.29
C ASP A 58 -16.24 -11.77 -0.41
N ARG A 59 -15.99 -11.09 0.71
CA ARG A 59 -17.01 -10.72 1.68
C ARG A 59 -17.61 -9.33 1.45
N TYR A 60 -16.94 -8.49 0.66
CA TYR A 60 -17.39 -7.12 0.45
C TYR A 60 -18.24 -7.02 -0.81
N ASP A 61 -19.40 -6.38 -0.68
CA ASP A 61 -20.30 -6.16 -1.81
C ASP A 61 -19.86 -4.93 -2.63
N ARG A 62 -19.41 -5.16 -3.87
CA ARG A 62 -19.00 -4.10 -4.80
C ARG A 62 -20.13 -3.08 -5.07
N ALA A 63 -21.40 -3.44 -4.87
CA ALA A 63 -22.52 -2.51 -4.98
C ALA A 63 -22.47 -1.38 -3.94
N LEU A 64 -21.70 -1.53 -2.86
CA LEU A 64 -21.44 -0.52 -1.84
C LEU A 64 -20.31 0.46 -2.21
N THR A 65 -19.74 0.32 -3.41
CA THR A 65 -18.74 1.24 -3.97
C THR A 65 -19.36 2.16 -5.03
N ARG A 66 -18.88 3.41 -5.09
CA ARG A 66 -19.25 4.37 -6.15
C ARG A 66 -18.02 5.08 -6.69
N ARG A 67 -18.06 5.42 -7.98
CA ARG A 67 -17.03 6.19 -8.71
C ARG A 67 -15.64 5.54 -8.78
N LEU A 68 -15.51 4.26 -8.44
CA LEU A 68 -14.32 3.51 -8.74
C LEU A 68 -14.45 2.88 -10.14
N PRO A 69 -13.62 3.27 -11.11
CA PRO A 69 -13.57 2.59 -12.41
C PRO A 69 -13.17 1.12 -12.25
N ASP A 70 -13.63 0.27 -13.16
CA ASP A 70 -13.24 -1.15 -13.15
C ASP A 70 -11.76 -1.36 -13.47
N VAL A 71 -11.21 -0.47 -14.32
CA VAL A 71 -9.81 -0.41 -14.71
C VAL A 71 -9.43 1.05 -14.88
N LEU A 72 -8.25 1.45 -14.39
CA LEU A 72 -7.68 2.77 -14.66
C LEU A 72 -6.14 2.72 -14.65
N ASP A 73 -5.51 3.76 -15.19
CA ASP A 73 -4.06 3.93 -15.09
C ASP A 73 -3.76 5.02 -14.02
N LEU A 74 -2.70 4.82 -13.23
CA LEU A 74 -2.25 5.80 -12.23
C LEU A 74 -0.76 6.09 -12.40
N GLY A 75 -0.43 7.28 -12.88
CA GLY A 75 0.93 7.81 -12.89
C GLY A 75 1.50 8.05 -11.49
N PRO A 76 2.81 8.34 -11.38
CA PRO A 76 3.43 8.70 -10.10
C PRO A 76 2.75 9.92 -9.46
N GLY A 77 2.24 9.76 -8.24
CA GLY A 77 1.52 10.80 -7.49
C GLY A 77 0.05 10.97 -7.92
N GLU A 78 -0.40 10.30 -8.97
CA GLU A 78 -1.81 10.34 -9.37
C GLU A 78 -2.69 9.53 -8.43
N SER A 79 -3.96 9.92 -8.35
CA SER A 79 -4.91 9.30 -7.44
C SER A 79 -6.31 9.20 -8.01
N VAL A 80 -7.04 8.20 -7.54
CA VAL A 80 -8.49 8.05 -7.75
C VAL A 80 -9.21 8.16 -6.42
N THR A 81 -10.31 8.90 -6.41
CA THR A 81 -11.16 9.06 -5.23
C THR A 81 -12.49 8.35 -5.45
N PHE A 82 -12.87 7.49 -4.52
CA PHE A 82 -14.09 6.68 -4.60
C PHE A 82 -14.77 6.54 -3.25
N LEU A 83 -16.07 6.27 -3.26
CA LEU A 83 -16.84 6.00 -2.06
C LEU A 83 -16.80 4.50 -1.77
N MET A 84 -16.54 4.11 -0.52
CA MET A 84 -16.60 2.73 -0.08
C MET A 84 -17.39 2.64 1.22
N LEU A 85 -18.66 2.23 1.11
CA LEU A 85 -19.55 2.19 2.27
C LEU A 85 -19.26 0.98 3.16
N GLY A 86 -19.34 1.19 4.47
CA GLY A 86 -19.38 0.11 5.46
C GLY A 86 -20.75 0.02 6.10
N THR A 87 -21.31 -1.18 6.20
CA THR A 87 -22.56 -1.43 6.92
C THR A 87 -22.33 -2.46 8.02
N TRP A 88 -23.32 -2.64 8.90
CA TRP A 88 -23.26 -3.68 9.94
C TRP A 88 -23.28 -5.10 9.36
N ALA A 89 -23.96 -5.30 8.23
CA ALA A 89 -24.05 -6.59 7.54
C ALA A 89 -22.81 -6.85 6.66
N THR A 90 -22.24 -5.79 6.09
CA THR A 90 -21.08 -5.83 5.21
C THR A 90 -20.05 -4.82 5.70
N PRO A 91 -19.20 -5.20 6.67
CA PRO A 91 -18.14 -4.32 7.13
C PRO A 91 -17.14 -4.04 6.01
N ARG A 92 -16.45 -2.90 6.10
CA ARG A 92 -15.36 -2.59 5.18
C ARG A 92 -14.24 -3.63 5.32
N PRO A 93 -13.57 -4.00 4.22
CA PRO A 93 -12.40 -4.85 4.30
C PRO A 93 -11.27 -4.13 5.04
N ALA A 94 -10.41 -4.90 5.71
CA ALA A 94 -9.22 -4.36 6.37
C ALA A 94 -8.10 -4.02 5.36
N GLU A 95 -8.11 -4.67 4.20
CA GLU A 95 -7.14 -4.49 3.13
C GLU A 95 -7.82 -4.59 1.76
N LEU A 96 -7.28 -3.85 0.79
CA LEU A 96 -7.62 -3.96 -0.63
C LEU A 96 -6.48 -4.67 -1.35
N ARG A 97 -6.84 -5.47 -2.36
CA ARG A 97 -5.86 -6.07 -3.29
C ARG A 97 -5.83 -5.22 -4.55
N VAL A 98 -4.71 -4.55 -4.77
CA VAL A 98 -4.50 -3.68 -5.94
C VAL A 98 -3.57 -4.39 -6.92
N SER A 99 -4.09 -4.76 -8.08
CA SER A 99 -3.32 -5.40 -9.15
C SER A 99 -3.09 -4.44 -10.32
N CYS A 100 -1.92 -4.48 -10.92
CA CYS A 100 -1.57 -3.77 -12.16
C CYS A 100 -0.55 -4.59 -12.95
N ALA A 101 -0.24 -4.19 -14.19
CA ALA A 101 0.65 -4.94 -15.07
C ALA A 101 2.09 -5.04 -14.54
N GLU A 102 2.54 -4.04 -13.78
CA GLU A 102 3.91 -3.91 -13.28
C GLU A 102 4.16 -4.74 -12.00
N LEU A 103 3.10 -5.27 -11.38
CA LEU A 103 3.22 -6.04 -10.16
C LEU A 103 2.96 -7.53 -10.42
N PRO A 104 3.91 -8.44 -10.08
CA PRO A 104 3.72 -9.88 -10.27
C PRO A 104 2.67 -10.48 -9.33
N LYS A 105 2.34 -9.78 -8.24
CA LYS A 105 1.29 -10.14 -7.28
C LYS A 105 0.56 -8.86 -6.87
N PRO A 106 -0.74 -8.94 -6.53
CA PRO A 106 -1.47 -7.78 -6.02
C PRO A 106 -0.78 -7.17 -4.79
N ALA A 107 -0.71 -5.84 -4.74
CA ALA A 107 -0.31 -5.10 -3.55
C ALA A 107 -1.45 -5.12 -2.53
N LEU A 108 -1.11 -5.41 -1.27
CA LEU A 108 -2.05 -5.31 -0.16
C LEU A 108 -2.01 -3.88 0.39
N VAL A 109 -3.13 -3.17 0.26
CA VAL A 109 -3.26 -1.78 0.69
C VAL A 109 -4.20 -1.72 1.89
N ALA A 110 -3.68 -1.31 3.04
CA ALA A 110 -4.49 -1.20 4.26
C ALA A 110 -5.61 -0.17 4.10
N VAL A 111 -6.80 -0.52 4.59
CA VAL A 111 -7.94 0.40 4.66
C VAL A 111 -7.90 1.13 6.00
N PRO A 112 -7.71 2.46 6.01
CA PRO A 112 -7.71 3.22 7.26
C PRO A 112 -9.10 3.25 7.89
N GLU A 113 -9.15 3.19 9.23
CA GLU A 113 -10.39 3.15 10.02
C GLU A 113 -11.17 4.48 10.02
N GLY A 114 -10.55 5.59 9.59
CA GLY A 114 -11.01 6.97 9.77
C GLY A 114 -12.06 7.52 8.79
N ALA A 115 -12.71 6.67 7.99
CA ALA A 115 -13.88 7.07 7.24
C ALA A 115 -15.09 7.17 8.21
N GLU A 116 -15.26 8.34 8.83
CA GLU A 116 -16.37 8.55 9.76
C GLU A 116 -17.71 8.16 9.10
N PRO A 117 -18.59 7.44 9.82
CA PRO A 117 -19.89 7.07 9.28
C PRO A 117 -20.67 8.32 8.88
N LEU A 118 -21.48 8.20 7.81
CA LEU A 118 -22.41 9.28 7.45
C LEU A 118 -23.37 9.42 8.62
N ALA A 119 -23.28 10.52 9.37
CA ALA A 119 -24.29 10.87 10.36
C ALA A 119 -25.64 10.89 9.64
N SER A 120 -26.55 10.01 10.09
CA SER A 120 -27.93 9.93 9.60
C SER A 120 -28.76 11.10 10.10
#